data_AF-A0AAW9NFR5-F1
#
_entry.id   AF-A0AAW9NFR5-F1
#
_cell.length_a   1.000
_cell.length_b   1.000
_cell.length_c   1.000
_cell.angle_alpha   90.00
_cell.angle_beta   90.00
_cell.angle_gamma   90.00
#
_symmetry.space_group_name_H-M   'P 1'
#
loop_
_entity.id
_entity.type
_entity.pdbx_description
1 polymer ?
#
loop_
_entity_poly.entity_id
_entity_poly.type
_entity_poly.pdbx_seq_one_letter_code
_entity_poly.pdbx_strand_id
1 'polypeptide(L)'
;MANNKRSKLPKELRELIAQTEGETNEEAVKILKSKLKKEPSICGAKQGNGSICVRSPHIKEDGSTNGRCKNHGGNSTGQKTEEGRRNSMKNLNSKAALIHGVYSQSFKDSLTKEEVDLYNHLVDYFTENYEADPFNIVLVDRYAFNMIKTARLDSSDFLRDSQQYNDPEMKLVRFIESLGLNRKFKESKENKDNASVLTLAELFMDDEDK
;
A
#
# COMPACT_ATOMS: atom_id res chain seq x y z
N MET A 1 -14.90 34.90 17.85
CA MET A 1 -14.14 35.89 17.06
C MET A 1 -12.67 35.51 17.06
N ALA A 2 -12.14 35.02 15.93
CA ALA A 2 -10.72 34.68 15.83
C ALA A 2 -9.91 35.99 15.83
N ASN A 3 -9.28 36.30 16.96
CA ASN A 3 -8.37 37.44 17.10
C ASN A 3 -7.41 37.46 15.90
N ASN A 4 -7.49 38.50 15.07
CA ASN A 4 -6.72 38.64 13.83
C ASN A 4 -5.24 38.93 14.17
N LYS A 5 -4.54 37.95 14.73
CA LYS A 5 -3.14 38.08 15.16
C LYS A 5 -2.18 38.25 13.97
N ARG A 6 -2.65 38.07 12.73
CA ARG A 6 -1.92 38.49 11.52
C ARG A 6 -1.59 39.98 11.59
N SER A 7 -2.49 40.80 12.15
CA SER A 7 -2.31 42.25 12.27
C SER A 7 -1.34 42.68 13.37
N LYS A 8 -0.70 41.74 14.09
CA LYS A 8 0.33 42.00 15.10
C LYS A 8 1.73 41.53 14.68
N LEU A 9 1.86 40.87 13.52
CA LEU A 9 3.16 40.44 12.99
C LEU A 9 3.94 41.63 12.40
N PRO A 10 5.29 41.59 12.38
CA PRO A 10 6.10 42.54 11.62
C PRO A 10 5.60 42.68 10.17
N LYS A 11 5.61 43.91 9.63
CA LYS A 11 5.06 44.23 8.30
C LYS A 11 5.69 43.34 7.21
N GLU A 12 7.00 43.13 7.28
CA GLU A 12 7.78 42.26 6.40
C GLU A 12 7.28 40.81 6.40
N LEU A 13 6.88 40.27 7.55
CA LEU A 13 6.35 38.92 7.64
C LEU A 13 4.97 38.81 7.01
N ARG A 14 4.13 39.84 7.12
CA ARG A 14 2.80 39.81 6.48
C ARG A 14 2.90 39.86 4.96
N GLU A 15 3.80 40.67 4.44
CA GLU A 15 4.08 40.76 3.01
C GLU A 15 4.66 39.44 2.48
N LEU A 16 5.59 38.83 3.22
CA LEU A 16 6.14 37.52 2.86
C LEU A 16 5.07 36.42 2.88
N ILE A 17 4.19 36.41 3.89
CA ILE A 17 3.05 35.47 3.97
C ILE A 17 2.12 35.68 2.78
N ALA A 18 1.77 36.92 2.45
CA ALA A 18 0.88 37.21 1.32
C ALA A 18 1.48 36.79 -0.03
N GLN A 19 2.80 36.91 -0.21
CA GLN A 19 3.50 36.46 -1.41
C GLN A 19 3.57 34.93 -1.51
N THR A 20 3.73 34.23 -0.39
CA THR A 20 3.89 32.77 -0.36
C THR A 20 2.60 31.98 -0.13
N GLU A 21 1.49 32.65 0.20
CA GLU A 21 0.15 32.07 0.26
C GLU A 21 -0.32 31.71 -1.16
N GLY A 22 -0.23 30.42 -1.52
CA GLY A 22 -0.60 29.91 -2.83
C GLY A 22 0.58 29.55 -3.74
N GLU A 23 1.80 29.96 -3.39
CA GLU A 23 3.00 29.54 -4.13
C GLU A 23 3.42 28.10 -3.83
N THR A 24 3.91 27.44 -4.88
CA THR A 24 4.48 26.08 -4.88
C THR A 24 6.00 26.08 -4.80
N ASN A 25 6.66 27.25 -4.81
CA ASN A 25 8.12 27.34 -4.74
C ASN A 25 8.63 26.88 -3.36
N GLU A 26 9.32 25.73 -3.33
CA GLU A 26 9.77 25.08 -2.10
C GLU A 26 10.78 25.91 -1.31
N GLU A 27 11.60 26.71 -1.98
CA GLU A 27 12.64 27.53 -1.34
C GLU A 27 12.04 28.71 -0.59
N ALA A 28 11.11 29.40 -1.20
CA ALA A 28 10.36 30.49 -0.58
C ALA A 28 9.58 30.00 0.66
N VAL A 29 8.96 28.81 0.55
CA VAL A 29 8.27 28.16 1.68
C VAL A 29 9.24 27.76 2.80
N LYS A 30 10.46 27.30 2.49
CA LYS A 30 11.49 26.98 3.50
C LYS A 30 11.96 28.23 4.25
N ILE A 31 12.22 29.32 3.52
CA ILE A 31 12.64 30.61 4.11
C ILE A 31 11.53 31.15 5.02
N LEU A 32 10.29 31.18 4.53
CA LEU A 32 9.13 31.59 5.31
C LEU A 32 8.97 30.76 6.59
N LYS A 33 9.03 29.42 6.48
CA LYS A 33 8.94 28.52 7.65
C LYS A 33 10.04 28.80 8.67
N SER A 34 11.26 29.10 8.23
CA SER A 34 12.38 29.43 9.13
C SER A 34 12.13 30.72 9.91
N LYS A 35 11.57 31.75 9.25
CA LYS A 35 11.23 33.03 9.88
C LYS A 35 10.03 32.88 10.82
N LEU A 36 8.98 32.17 10.41
CA LEU A 36 7.81 31.91 11.24
C LEU A 36 8.11 31.06 12.49
N LYS A 37 9.12 30.19 12.44
CA LYS A 37 9.55 29.42 13.61
C LYS A 37 10.16 30.30 14.72
N LYS A 38 10.72 31.45 14.36
CA LYS A 38 11.30 32.42 15.32
C LYS A 38 10.23 33.26 16.01
N GLU A 39 9.00 33.30 15.48
CA GLU A 39 7.88 34.04 16.05
C GLU A 39 7.09 33.16 17.03
N PRO A 40 7.18 33.39 18.36
CA PRO A 40 6.48 32.56 19.36
C PRO A 40 4.97 32.83 19.42
N SER A 41 4.49 33.85 18.71
CA SER A 41 3.10 34.34 18.80
C SER A 41 2.10 33.52 17.97
N ILE A 42 2.58 32.80 16.96
CA ILE A 42 1.77 32.11 15.94
C ILE A 42 2.26 30.69 15.65
N CYS A 43 1.35 29.84 15.18
CA CYS A 43 1.63 28.45 14.82
C CYS A 43 2.48 28.30 13.55
N GLY A 44 2.30 29.18 12.57
CA GLY A 44 3.09 29.22 11.33
C GLY A 44 3.02 27.94 10.47
N ALA A 45 1.98 27.11 10.63
CA ALA A 45 1.81 25.88 9.84
C ALA A 45 1.06 26.18 8.54
N LYS A 46 1.52 25.66 7.40
CA LYS A 46 0.78 25.74 6.13
C LYS A 46 -0.43 24.80 6.22
N GLN A 47 -1.61 25.34 5.99
CA GLN A 47 -2.88 24.61 5.99
C GLN A 47 -3.10 23.96 4.61
N GLY A 48 -4.03 23.00 4.53
CA GLY A 48 -4.34 22.30 3.28
C GLY A 48 -4.84 23.23 2.15
N ASN A 49 -5.41 24.38 2.50
CA ASN A 49 -5.81 25.44 1.56
C ASN A 49 -4.65 26.40 1.16
N GLY A 50 -3.41 26.07 1.52
CA GLY A 50 -2.23 26.88 1.22
C GLY A 50 -1.97 28.07 2.16
N SER A 51 -2.95 28.45 2.99
CA SER A 51 -2.83 29.58 3.93
C SER A 51 -2.03 29.24 5.18
N ILE A 52 -1.55 30.26 5.90
CA ILE A 52 -0.73 30.04 7.11
C ILE A 52 -1.56 30.16 8.38
N CYS A 53 -1.38 29.16 9.25
CA CYS A 53 -2.04 29.08 10.53
C CYS A 53 -1.52 30.16 11.50
N VAL A 54 -2.43 31.03 11.91
CA VAL A 54 -2.16 32.17 12.80
C VAL A 54 -2.71 31.97 14.21
N ARG A 55 -3.14 30.75 14.52
CA ARG A 55 -3.50 30.35 15.88
C ARG A 55 -2.26 30.38 16.76
N SER A 56 -2.45 30.64 18.05
CA SER A 56 -1.33 30.62 18.99
C SER A 56 -0.77 29.20 19.18
N PRO A 57 0.55 29.07 19.38
CA PRO A 57 1.15 27.81 19.76
C PRO A 57 0.54 27.27 21.04
N HIS A 58 0.47 25.95 21.16
CA HIS A 58 0.08 25.30 22.39
C HIS A 58 1.30 25.27 23.32
N ILE A 59 1.10 25.79 24.53
CA ILE A 59 2.04 25.66 25.64
C ILE A 59 1.62 24.41 26.41
N LYS A 60 2.56 23.47 26.61
CA LYS A 60 2.36 22.24 27.37
C LYS A 60 2.35 22.55 28.88
N GLU A 61 1.93 21.58 29.68
CA GLU A 61 1.93 21.69 31.15
C GLU A 61 3.32 22.03 31.70
N ASP A 62 4.38 21.52 31.06
CA ASP A 62 5.79 21.80 31.40
C ASP A 62 6.28 23.20 30.95
N GLY A 63 5.39 24.07 30.45
CA GLY A 63 5.72 25.39 29.91
C GLY A 63 6.45 25.38 28.55
N SER A 64 6.79 24.20 28.02
CA SER A 64 7.45 24.06 26.72
C SER A 64 6.47 24.16 25.54
N THR A 65 6.96 24.63 24.39
CA THR A 65 6.19 24.68 23.14
C THR A 65 7.04 24.23 21.96
N ASN A 66 6.42 23.52 21.02
CA ASN A 66 7.03 23.17 19.73
C ASN A 66 6.71 24.22 18.64
N GLY A 67 6.12 25.36 19.02
CA GLY A 67 5.72 26.42 18.09
C GLY A 67 4.48 26.10 17.26
N ARG A 68 3.75 25.01 17.54
CA ARG A 68 2.52 24.62 16.82
C ARG A 68 1.29 24.70 17.70
N CYS A 69 0.13 24.97 17.12
CA CYS A 69 -1.15 24.93 17.82
C CYS A 69 -1.65 23.48 17.99
N LYS A 70 -2.64 23.25 18.85
CA LYS A 70 -3.20 21.90 19.11
C LYS A 70 -3.57 21.14 17.83
N ASN A 71 -4.18 21.81 16.85
CA ASN A 71 -4.62 21.22 15.59
C ASN A 71 -3.48 20.88 14.61
N HIS A 72 -2.28 21.43 14.80
CA HIS A 72 -1.11 21.14 13.97
C HIS A 72 -0.01 20.43 14.76
N GLY A 73 -0.41 19.58 15.72
CA GLY A 73 0.52 18.76 16.49
C GLY A 73 1.20 19.48 17.66
N GLY A 74 0.67 20.62 18.10
CA GLY A 74 1.16 21.33 19.29
C GLY A 74 1.13 20.49 20.56
N ASN A 75 0.15 19.59 20.66
CA ASN A 75 0.01 18.63 21.76
C ASN A 75 0.78 17.32 21.52
N SER A 76 1.44 17.17 20.36
CA SER A 76 2.24 15.97 20.11
C SER A 76 3.47 15.97 21.01
N THR A 77 3.63 14.91 21.78
CA THR A 77 4.81 14.67 22.62
C THR A 77 5.91 13.93 21.86
N GLY A 78 5.63 13.50 20.63
CA GLY A 78 6.53 12.67 19.83
C GLY A 78 6.80 11.30 20.48
N GLN A 79 7.68 10.52 19.86
CA GLN A 79 8.10 9.23 20.40
C GLN A 79 9.09 9.47 21.55
N LYS A 80 8.73 9.02 22.76
CA LYS A 80 9.54 9.18 23.98
C LYS A 80 10.58 8.08 24.16
N THR A 81 10.32 6.88 23.64
CA THR A 81 11.20 5.71 23.77
C THR A 81 12.17 5.60 22.59
N GLU A 82 13.31 4.94 22.81
CA GLU A 82 14.29 4.68 21.75
C GLU A 82 13.72 3.74 20.68
N GLU A 83 12.96 2.73 21.10
CA GLU A 83 12.23 1.83 20.19
C GLU A 83 11.21 2.58 19.34
N GLY A 84 10.41 3.46 19.94
CA GLY A 84 9.44 4.29 19.22
C GLY A 84 10.11 5.22 18.21
N ARG A 85 11.29 5.77 18.55
CA ARG A 85 12.11 6.56 17.61
C ARG A 85 12.60 5.71 16.44
N ARG A 86 13.13 4.50 16.68
CA ARG A 86 13.58 3.58 15.63
C ARG A 86 12.43 3.21 14.70
N ASN A 87 11.25 2.92 15.23
CA ASN A 87 10.06 2.59 14.44
C ASN A 87 9.57 3.78 13.61
N SER A 88 9.56 4.98 14.18
CA SER A 88 9.24 6.21 13.43
C SER A 88 10.22 6.43 12.27
N MET A 89 11.52 6.22 12.50
CA MET A 89 12.55 6.36 11.47
C MET A 89 12.44 5.30 10.36
N LYS A 90 12.09 4.06 10.73
CA LYS A 90 11.77 3.00 9.76
C LYS A 90 10.59 3.40 8.88
N ASN A 91 9.52 3.95 9.46
CA ASN A 91 8.32 4.38 8.73
C ASN A 91 8.56 5.60 7.82
N LEU A 92 9.62 6.37 8.04
CA LEU A 92 10.04 7.49 7.19
C LEU A 92 10.76 7.04 5.91
N ASN A 93 11.15 5.75 5.79
CA ASN A 93 11.76 5.22 4.58
C ASN A 93 10.72 5.15 3.45
N SER A 94 11.06 5.65 2.25
CA SER A 94 10.18 5.60 1.08
C SER A 94 9.75 4.18 0.69
N LYS A 95 10.56 3.17 1.04
CA LYS A 95 10.26 1.75 0.85
C LYS A 95 9.41 1.15 1.96
N ALA A 96 9.21 1.82 3.09
CA ALA A 96 8.37 1.31 4.18
C ALA A 96 6.91 1.15 3.74
N ALA A 97 6.42 2.03 2.86
CA ALA A 97 5.10 1.92 2.25
C ALA A 97 4.95 0.69 1.33
N LEU A 98 6.06 0.10 0.86
CA LEU A 98 6.05 -1.09 -0.01
C LEU A 98 5.96 -2.40 0.79
N ILE A 99 6.20 -2.35 2.10
CA ILE A 99 6.17 -3.52 2.98
C ILE A 99 4.78 -3.60 3.61
N HIS A 100 3.81 -4.10 2.84
CA HIS A 100 2.44 -4.34 3.30
C HIS A 100 1.93 -5.73 2.88
N GLY A 101 1.11 -6.34 3.72
CA GLY A 101 0.47 -7.64 3.46
C GLY A 101 1.44 -8.81 3.39
N VAL A 102 1.34 -9.62 2.32
CA VAL A 102 2.10 -10.88 2.11
C VAL A 102 3.62 -10.66 2.09
N TYR A 103 4.08 -9.43 1.82
CA TYR A 103 5.50 -9.06 1.83
C TYR A 103 5.99 -8.55 3.19
N SER A 104 5.14 -8.50 4.21
CA SER A 104 5.59 -8.19 5.56
C SER A 104 6.45 -9.35 6.10
N GLN A 105 7.58 -9.00 6.72
CA GLN A 105 8.58 -9.96 7.17
C GLN A 105 8.03 -10.98 8.18
N SER A 106 6.95 -10.62 8.88
CA SER A 106 6.25 -11.43 9.88
C SER A 106 4.95 -12.06 9.36
N PHE A 107 4.64 -11.99 8.06
CA PHE A 107 3.37 -12.50 7.55
C PHE A 107 3.23 -14.00 7.81
N LYS A 108 4.28 -14.78 7.54
CA LYS A 108 4.30 -16.23 7.75
C LYS A 108 4.11 -16.60 9.23
N ASP A 109 4.64 -15.79 10.14
CA ASP A 109 4.50 -15.99 11.60
C ASP A 109 3.09 -15.63 12.10
N SER A 110 2.31 -14.89 11.31
CA SER A 110 0.94 -14.49 11.63
C SER A 110 -0.14 -15.45 11.13
N LEU A 111 0.25 -16.57 10.52
CA LEU A 111 -0.68 -17.59 10.03
C LEU A 111 -1.24 -18.41 11.19
N THR A 112 -2.53 -18.73 11.12
CA THR A 112 -3.13 -19.69 12.05
C THR A 112 -2.71 -21.11 11.67
N LYS A 113 -2.93 -22.08 12.57
CA LYS A 113 -2.57 -23.49 12.30
C LYS A 113 -3.31 -24.01 11.06
N GLU A 114 -4.59 -23.68 10.95
CA GLU A 114 -5.46 -24.09 9.84
C GLU A 114 -4.97 -23.52 8.51
N GLU A 115 -4.46 -22.30 8.49
CA GLU A 115 -3.90 -21.67 7.29
C GLU A 115 -2.55 -22.28 6.89
N VAL A 116 -1.73 -22.68 7.85
CA VAL A 116 -0.49 -23.42 7.59
C VAL A 116 -0.80 -24.80 7.02
N ASP A 117 -1.80 -25.50 7.59
CA ASP A 117 -2.23 -26.81 7.11
C ASP A 117 -2.78 -26.72 5.68
N LEU A 118 -3.58 -25.69 5.38
CA LEU A 118 -4.07 -25.41 4.02
C LEU A 118 -2.91 -25.16 3.04
N TYR A 119 -1.93 -24.36 3.44
CA TYR A 119 -0.76 -24.08 2.61
C TYR A 119 0.01 -25.36 2.28
N ASN A 120 0.33 -26.17 3.29
CA ASN A 120 1.07 -27.42 3.10
C ASN A 120 0.30 -28.37 2.20
N HIS A 121 -1.01 -28.55 2.46
CA HIS A 121 -1.85 -29.41 1.62
C HIS A 121 -1.84 -28.99 0.14
N LEU A 122 -1.91 -27.68 -0.16
CA LEU A 122 -1.90 -27.20 -1.54
C LEU A 122 -0.55 -27.43 -2.24
N VAL A 123 0.55 -27.22 -1.52
CA VAL A 123 1.90 -27.43 -2.04
C VAL A 123 2.19 -28.92 -2.24
N ASP A 124 1.82 -29.76 -1.28
CA ASP A 124 2.00 -31.21 -1.33
C ASP A 124 1.18 -31.82 -2.46
N TYR A 125 -0.11 -31.46 -2.56
CA TYR A 125 -0.97 -31.91 -3.67
C TYR A 125 -0.39 -31.54 -5.03
N PHE A 126 0.15 -30.33 -5.19
CA PHE A 126 0.75 -29.94 -6.47
C PHE A 126 2.03 -30.72 -6.76
N THR A 127 2.91 -30.88 -5.77
CA THR A 127 4.20 -31.55 -5.93
C THR A 127 4.03 -33.05 -6.21
N GLU A 128 3.00 -33.68 -5.67
CA GLU A 128 2.70 -35.10 -5.90
C GLU A 128 2.05 -35.36 -7.27
N ASN A 129 1.22 -34.44 -7.77
CA ASN A 129 0.43 -34.66 -8.98
C ASN A 129 1.04 -34.04 -10.26
N TYR A 130 2.02 -33.13 -10.12
CA TYR A 130 2.58 -32.36 -11.23
C TYR A 130 4.11 -32.26 -11.17
N GLU A 131 4.72 -32.02 -12.33
CA GLU A 131 6.16 -31.73 -12.39
C GLU A 131 6.47 -30.39 -11.73
N ALA A 132 7.31 -30.46 -10.70
CA ALA A 132 7.72 -29.32 -9.88
C ALA A 132 8.83 -28.50 -10.56
N ASP A 133 8.47 -27.73 -11.59
CA ASP A 133 9.33 -26.68 -12.12
C ASP A 133 9.42 -25.50 -11.12
N PRO A 134 10.61 -24.92 -10.85
CA PRO A 134 10.76 -23.70 -10.06
C PRO A 134 9.72 -22.60 -10.31
N PHE A 135 9.29 -22.38 -11.55
CA PHE A 135 8.25 -21.39 -11.86
C PHE A 135 6.86 -21.81 -11.36
N ASN A 136 6.50 -23.08 -11.51
CA ASN A 136 5.24 -23.63 -11.01
C ASN A 136 5.18 -23.63 -9.48
N ILE A 137 6.28 -23.94 -8.81
CA ILE A 137 6.35 -23.88 -7.33
C ILE A 137 6.08 -22.45 -6.84
N VAL A 138 6.65 -21.43 -7.50
CA VAL A 138 6.38 -20.03 -7.17
C VAL A 138 4.92 -19.68 -7.43
N LEU A 139 4.32 -20.15 -8.53
CA LEU A 139 2.91 -19.90 -8.82
C LEU A 139 1.98 -20.56 -7.79
N VAL A 140 2.30 -21.76 -7.32
CA VAL A 140 1.56 -22.45 -6.25
C VAL A 140 1.67 -21.70 -4.92
N ASP A 141 2.87 -21.23 -4.57
CA ASP A 141 3.07 -20.39 -3.38
C ASP A 141 2.20 -19.12 -3.44
N ARG A 142 2.19 -18.45 -4.61
CA ARG A 142 1.33 -17.28 -4.82
C ARG A 142 -0.15 -17.61 -4.78
N TYR A 143 -0.55 -18.74 -5.34
CA TYR A 143 -1.93 -19.22 -5.30
C TYR A 143 -2.39 -19.46 -3.86
N ALA A 144 -1.63 -20.25 -3.09
CA ALA A 144 -1.94 -20.56 -1.69
C ALA A 144 -2.07 -19.30 -0.82
N PHE A 145 -1.16 -18.33 -0.98
CA PHE A 145 -1.25 -17.08 -0.23
C PHE A 145 -2.42 -16.19 -0.63
N ASN A 146 -2.82 -16.18 -1.90
CA ASN A 146 -4.02 -15.44 -2.30
C ASN A 146 -5.29 -16.13 -1.77
N MET A 147 -5.33 -17.47 -1.70
CA MET A 147 -6.46 -18.20 -1.11
C MET A 147 -6.63 -17.84 0.37
N ILE A 148 -5.55 -17.87 1.16
CA ILE A 148 -5.59 -17.46 2.58
C ILE A 148 -6.07 -16.00 2.71
N LYS A 149 -5.59 -15.12 1.82
CA LYS A 149 -5.98 -13.71 1.84
C LYS A 149 -7.48 -13.51 1.57
N THR A 150 -8.03 -14.22 0.58
CA THR A 150 -9.47 -14.19 0.28
C THR A 150 -10.28 -14.74 1.44
N ALA A 151 -9.90 -15.90 2.00
CA ALA A 151 -10.58 -16.49 3.15
C ALA A 151 -10.62 -15.53 4.37
N ARG A 152 -9.52 -14.83 4.65
CA ARG A 152 -9.49 -13.80 5.69
C ARG A 152 -10.41 -12.63 5.38
N LEU A 153 -10.44 -12.16 4.12
CA LEU A 153 -11.33 -11.09 3.70
C LEU A 153 -12.80 -11.47 3.92
N ASP A 154 -13.20 -12.66 3.44
CA ASP A 154 -14.55 -13.21 3.57
C ASP A 154 -14.96 -13.37 5.04
N SER A 155 -14.03 -13.78 5.90
CA SER A 155 -14.28 -13.91 7.34
C SER A 155 -14.50 -12.55 8.04
N SER A 156 -13.89 -11.49 7.52
CA SER A 156 -13.89 -10.17 8.15
C SER A 156 -15.01 -9.26 7.66
N ASP A 157 -15.32 -9.27 6.37
CA ASP A 157 -16.31 -8.38 5.75
C ASP A 157 -16.84 -8.97 4.43
N PHE A 158 -17.67 -10.01 4.55
CA PHE A 158 -18.22 -10.80 3.43
C PHE A 158 -18.98 -9.99 2.38
N LEU A 159 -19.54 -8.81 2.72
CA LEU A 159 -20.43 -8.03 1.83
C LEU A 159 -19.75 -6.82 1.21
N ARG A 160 -18.46 -6.58 1.48
CA ARG A 160 -17.77 -5.38 1.02
C ARG A 160 -17.02 -5.62 -0.29
N ASP A 161 -17.79 -5.75 -1.36
CA ASP A 161 -17.25 -5.70 -2.72
C ASP A 161 -16.89 -4.26 -3.10
N SER A 162 -15.66 -3.86 -2.77
CA SER A 162 -15.05 -2.70 -3.42
C SER A 162 -14.38 -3.15 -4.72
N GLN A 163 -14.46 -2.34 -5.77
CA GLN A 163 -13.88 -2.62 -7.09
C GLN A 163 -12.36 -2.92 -7.04
N GLN A 164 -11.68 -2.55 -5.95
CA GLN A 164 -10.26 -2.86 -5.68
C GLN A 164 -10.03 -4.27 -5.08
N TYR A 165 -11.05 -4.91 -4.48
CA TYR A 165 -10.99 -6.26 -3.92
C TYR A 165 -11.19 -7.39 -4.94
N ASN A 166 -11.57 -7.06 -6.20
CA ASN A 166 -11.54 -8.02 -7.32
C ASN A 166 -10.10 -8.44 -7.72
N ASP A 167 -9.08 -7.81 -7.16
CA ASP A 167 -7.67 -8.08 -7.47
C ASP A 167 -7.17 -9.47 -6.99
N PRO A 168 -7.38 -9.92 -5.74
CA PRO A 168 -7.00 -11.28 -5.30
C PRO A 168 -7.73 -12.39 -6.06
N GLU A 169 -9.05 -12.31 -6.27
CA GLU A 169 -9.79 -13.36 -6.97
C GLU A 169 -9.41 -13.45 -8.46
N MET A 170 -9.25 -12.32 -9.14
CA MET A 170 -8.73 -12.33 -10.51
C MET A 170 -7.32 -12.92 -10.59
N LYS A 171 -6.46 -12.64 -9.60
CA LYS A 171 -5.13 -13.25 -9.52
C LYS A 171 -5.22 -14.76 -9.31
N LEU A 172 -6.13 -15.23 -8.45
CA LEU A 172 -6.38 -16.66 -8.26
C LEU A 172 -6.78 -17.34 -9.58
N VAL A 173 -7.74 -16.78 -10.32
CA VAL A 173 -8.16 -17.33 -11.62
C VAL A 173 -6.97 -17.43 -12.58
N ARG A 174 -6.16 -16.38 -12.69
CA ARG A 174 -4.96 -16.38 -13.55
C ARG A 174 -3.91 -17.41 -13.11
N PHE A 175 -3.71 -17.62 -11.81
CA PHE A 175 -2.77 -18.62 -11.31
C PHE A 175 -3.29 -20.04 -11.58
N ILE A 176 -4.58 -20.30 -11.40
CA ILE A 176 -5.20 -21.58 -11.73
C ILE A 176 -5.07 -21.88 -13.23
N GLU A 177 -5.30 -20.88 -14.09
CA GLU A 177 -5.10 -21.00 -15.54
C GLU A 177 -3.64 -21.28 -15.89
N SER A 178 -2.70 -20.53 -15.30
CA SER A 178 -1.27 -20.69 -15.56
C SER A 178 -0.73 -22.05 -15.10
N LEU A 179 -1.26 -22.57 -13.99
CA LEU A 179 -0.91 -23.90 -13.47
C LEU A 179 -1.64 -25.04 -14.21
N GLY A 180 -2.54 -24.74 -15.14
CA GLY A 180 -3.32 -25.75 -15.86
C GLY A 180 -4.23 -26.58 -14.95
N LEU A 181 -4.56 -26.07 -13.76
CA LEU A 181 -5.39 -26.76 -12.76
C LEU A 181 -6.87 -26.75 -13.14
N ASN A 182 -7.26 -25.90 -14.10
CA ASN A 182 -8.62 -25.83 -14.60
C ASN A 182 -9.04 -27.13 -15.29
N ARG A 183 -10.22 -27.63 -14.91
CA ARG A 183 -10.86 -28.81 -15.50
C ARG A 183 -10.91 -28.76 -17.04
N LYS A 184 -11.20 -27.58 -17.61
CA LYS A 184 -11.21 -27.36 -19.07
C LYS A 184 -9.86 -27.62 -19.74
N PHE A 185 -8.74 -27.34 -19.07
CA PHE A 185 -7.41 -27.59 -19.61
C PHE A 185 -7.08 -29.09 -19.60
N LYS A 186 -7.45 -29.79 -18.52
CA LYS A 186 -7.34 -31.26 -18.43
C LYS A 186 -8.18 -31.96 -19.49
N GLU A 187 -9.46 -31.59 -19.60
CA GLU A 187 -10.37 -32.12 -20.61
C GLU A 187 -9.91 -31.79 -22.04
N SER A 188 -9.30 -30.61 -22.27
CA SER A 188 -8.74 -30.25 -23.59
C SER A 188 -7.57 -31.14 -24.00
N LYS A 189 -6.68 -31.52 -23.06
CA LYS A 189 -5.54 -32.41 -23.34
C LYS A 189 -5.96 -33.87 -23.51
N GLU A 190 -7.01 -34.29 -22.81
CA GLU A 190 -7.52 -35.68 -22.81
C GLU A 190 -8.63 -35.93 -23.84
N ASN A 191 -9.21 -34.87 -24.44
CA ASN A 191 -10.23 -35.00 -25.48
C ASN A 191 -9.62 -35.59 -26.75
N LYS A 192 -10.11 -36.77 -27.13
CA LYS A 192 -9.74 -37.50 -28.36
C LYS A 192 -10.02 -36.72 -29.64
N ASP A 193 -10.93 -35.74 -29.59
CA ASP A 193 -11.31 -34.89 -30.72
C ASP A 193 -10.41 -33.65 -30.89
N ASN A 194 -9.52 -33.37 -29.93
CA ASN A 194 -8.48 -32.36 -30.11
C ASN A 194 -7.29 -33.01 -30.81
N ALA A 195 -7.25 -32.90 -32.14
CA ALA A 195 -6.08 -33.27 -32.94
C ALA A 195 -4.88 -32.39 -32.54
N SER A 196 -4.10 -32.85 -31.55
CA SER A 196 -2.82 -32.24 -31.15
C SER A 196 -1.71 -32.46 -32.19
N VAL A 197 -2.05 -33.15 -33.28
CA VAL A 197 -1.16 -33.45 -34.39
C VAL A 197 -1.83 -32.98 -35.67
N LEU A 198 -1.84 -31.67 -35.91
CA LEU A 198 -1.79 -31.18 -37.28
C LEU A 198 -0.33 -31.31 -37.69
N THR A 199 -0.02 -32.37 -38.43
CA THR A 199 1.29 -32.43 -39.11
C THR A 199 1.35 -31.31 -40.12
N LEU A 200 2.52 -30.68 -40.32
CA LEU A 200 2.70 -29.59 -41.27
C LEU A 200 2.20 -29.94 -42.68
N ALA A 201 2.15 -31.23 -43.02
CA ALA A 201 1.59 -31.77 -44.26
C ALA A 201 0.08 -31.53 -44.41
N GLU A 202 -0.70 -31.57 -43.33
CA GLU A 202 -2.17 -31.39 -43.37
C GLU A 202 -2.59 -29.93 -43.55
N LEU A 203 -1.68 -28.98 -43.31
CA LEU A 203 -1.90 -27.55 -43.56
C LEU A 203 -1.71 -27.14 -45.03
N PHE A 204 -1.11 -28.01 -45.86
CA PHE A 204 -0.81 -27.75 -47.27
C PHE A 204 -1.45 -28.77 -48.22
N MET A 205 -2.32 -29.65 -47.73
CA MET A 205 -3.15 -30.48 -48.61
C MET A 205 -4.36 -29.64 -49.02
N ASP A 206 -4.38 -29.19 -50.27
CA ASP A 206 -5.51 -28.49 -50.88
C ASP A 206 -6.75 -29.41 -50.86
N ASP A 207 -7.94 -28.82 -50.66
CA ASP A 207 -9.24 -29.49 -50.49
C ASP A 207 -9.74 -30.30 -51.72
N GLU A 208 -8.88 -30.63 -52.69
CA GLU A 208 -9.26 -31.41 -53.87
C GLU A 208 -9.12 -32.94 -53.71
N ASP A 209 -8.54 -33.43 -52.62
CA ASP A 209 -8.36 -34.88 -52.37
C ASP A 209 -9.09 -35.41 -51.11
N LYS A 210 -10.29 -34.90 -50.82
CA LYS A 210 -11.22 -35.53 -49.84
C LYS A 210 -12.40 -36.23 -50.51
#